data_AF-A0A0C9VU92-F1
#
_entry.id   AF-A0A0C9VU92-F1
#
_cell.length_a   1.000
_cell.length_b   1.000
_cell.length_c   1.000
_cell.angle_alpha   90.00
_cell.angle_beta   90.00
_cell.angle_gamma   90.00
#
_symmetry.space_group_name_H-M   'P 1'
#
loop_
_entity.id
_entity.type
_entity.pdbx_description
1 polymer ?
#
loop_
_entity_poly.entity_id
_entity_poly.type
_entity_poly.pdbx_seq_one_letter_code
_entity_poly.pdbx_strand_id
1 'polypeptide(L)'
;MLIQRVLAEPAATQASFPSETVPTIWKLLPTLEFMQTHLEDMQRDPEFASVKHSLENALKVLAKYYQKADAMSTNIVTLVLNPGIKMEYIKANWSFFVFGWLMDSQFDCYHFDTSQGNKAESMTAPKAPSPVKAGSGYGSSWLAASVKKSLASQ
;
A
#
# COMPACT_ATOMS: atom_id res chain seq x y z
N MET A 1 -25.30 14.46 -8.28
CA MET A 1 -26.11 13.53 -7.44
C MET A 1 -25.19 12.88 -6.39
N LEU A 2 -25.63 12.69 -5.14
CA LEU A 2 -24.85 12.08 -4.05
C LEU A 2 -24.21 10.73 -4.43
N ILE A 3 -24.96 9.89 -5.15
CA ILE A 3 -24.49 8.59 -5.64
C ILE A 3 -23.27 8.72 -6.57
N GLN A 4 -23.21 9.76 -7.40
CA GLN A 4 -22.05 10.00 -8.27
C GLN A 4 -20.81 10.40 -7.48
N ARG A 5 -20.95 11.11 -6.34
CA ARG A 5 -19.81 11.44 -5.47
C ARG A 5 -19.25 10.17 -4.82
N VAL A 6 -20.12 9.27 -4.36
CA VAL A 6 -19.72 7.98 -3.79
C VAL A 6 -19.06 7.08 -4.85
N LEU A 7 -19.57 7.06 -6.08
CA LEU A 7 -19.02 6.23 -7.16
C LEU A 7 -17.76 6.82 -7.82
N ALA A 8 -17.54 8.13 -7.71
CA ALA A 8 -16.35 8.77 -8.29
C ALA A 8 -15.05 8.27 -7.66
N GLU A 9 -15.08 7.96 -6.36
CA GLU A 9 -13.92 7.49 -5.60
C GLU A 9 -13.40 6.10 -6.04
N PRO A 10 -14.22 5.03 -6.12
CA PRO A 10 -13.79 3.74 -6.65
C PRO A 10 -13.40 3.83 -8.13
N ALA A 11 -14.06 4.68 -8.92
CA ALA A 11 -13.71 4.88 -10.32
C ALA A 11 -12.32 5.52 -10.50
N ALA A 12 -12.01 6.57 -9.74
CA ALA A 12 -10.71 7.22 -9.75
C ALA A 12 -9.60 6.27 -9.26
N THR A 13 -9.93 5.48 -8.24
CA THR A 13 -9.03 4.45 -7.71
C THR A 13 -8.70 3.41 -8.78
N GLN A 14 -9.71 2.83 -9.43
CA GLN A 14 -9.51 1.81 -10.47
C GLN A 14 -8.63 2.34 -11.61
N ALA A 15 -8.83 3.59 -12.03
CA ALA A 15 -8.04 4.22 -13.10
C ALA A 15 -6.55 4.39 -12.74
N SER A 16 -6.17 4.30 -11.46
CA SER A 16 -4.78 4.50 -11.00
C SER A 16 -3.91 3.22 -10.99
N PHE A 17 -4.53 2.05 -11.14
CA PHE A 17 -3.86 0.73 -11.15
C PHE A 17 -3.23 0.30 -12.48
N PRO A 18 -3.80 0.60 -13.67
CA PRO A 18 -3.15 0.26 -14.91
C PRO A 18 -1.92 1.17 -15.13
N SER A 19 -0.73 0.56 -15.15
CA SER A 19 0.50 1.22 -15.57
C SER A 19 1.43 0.19 -16.20
N GLU A 20 1.94 0.51 -17.38
CA GLU A 20 2.93 -0.32 -18.08
C GLU A 20 4.36 -0.01 -17.63
N THR A 21 4.57 1.11 -16.93
CA THR A 21 5.91 1.68 -16.65
C THR A 21 6.27 1.70 -15.18
N VAL A 22 5.28 1.65 -14.29
CA VAL A 22 5.50 1.73 -12.84
C VAL A 22 4.80 0.54 -12.17
N PRO A 23 5.47 -0.22 -11.27
CA PRO A 23 4.79 -1.27 -10.52
C PRO A 23 3.62 -0.64 -9.75
N THR A 24 2.44 -1.26 -9.76
CA THR A 24 1.24 -0.71 -9.10
C THR A 24 0.75 -1.57 -7.95
N ILE A 25 1.27 -2.79 -7.80
CA ILE A 25 0.90 -3.72 -6.72
C ILE A 25 1.11 -3.10 -5.33
N TRP A 26 2.22 -2.36 -5.14
CA TRP A 26 2.48 -1.67 -3.87
C TRP A 26 1.41 -0.65 -3.48
N LYS A 27 0.61 -0.14 -4.44
CA LYS A 27 -0.47 0.81 -4.16
C LYS A 27 -1.68 0.15 -3.52
N LEU A 28 -1.83 -1.17 -3.64
CA LEU A 28 -3.07 -1.88 -3.32
C LEU A 28 -3.52 -1.65 -1.87
N LEU A 29 -2.66 -1.96 -0.90
CA LEU A 29 -2.98 -1.80 0.52
C LEU A 29 -3.21 -0.34 0.92
N PRO A 30 -2.31 0.62 0.59
CA PRO A 30 -2.53 2.04 0.87
C PRO A 30 -3.82 2.59 0.26
N THR A 31 -4.16 2.14 -0.95
CA THR A 31 -5.34 2.62 -1.67
C THR A 31 -6.63 2.09 -1.05
N LEU A 32 -6.65 0.84 -0.59
CA LEU A 32 -7.78 0.27 0.14
C LEU A 32 -8.00 0.98 1.49
N GLU A 33 -6.93 1.27 2.23
CA GLU A 33 -7.03 2.01 3.50
C GLU A 33 -7.52 3.45 3.29
N PHE A 34 -7.01 4.11 2.26
CA PHE A 34 -7.46 5.45 1.90
C PHE A 34 -8.95 5.47 1.57
N MET A 35 -9.40 4.52 0.75
CA MET A 35 -10.81 4.43 0.39
C MET A 35 -11.70 4.12 1.60
N GLN A 36 -11.25 3.22 2.48
CA GLN A 36 -11.98 2.91 3.69
C GLN A 36 -12.14 4.16 4.57
N THR A 37 -11.06 4.92 4.77
CA THR A 37 -11.09 6.16 5.56
C THR A 37 -12.07 7.17 4.97
N HIS A 38 -12.06 7.35 3.65
CA HIS A 38 -12.92 8.31 2.97
C HIS A 38 -14.40 7.92 3.02
N LEU A 39 -14.72 6.63 2.86
CA LEU A 39 -16.08 6.11 3.01
C LEU A 39 -16.58 6.16 4.46
N GLU A 40 -15.70 5.96 5.45
CA GLU A 40 -16.03 6.16 6.86
C GLU A 40 -16.34 7.63 7.17
N ASP A 41 -15.58 8.57 6.61
CA ASP A 41 -15.82 10.00 6.75
C ASP A 41 -17.15 10.40 6.11
N MET A 42 -17.46 9.88 4.90
CA MET A 42 -18.79 10.05 4.28
C MET A 42 -19.91 9.49 5.16
N GLN A 43 -19.69 8.35 5.82
CA GLN A 43 -20.71 7.75 6.68
C GLN A 43 -21.01 8.60 7.93
N ARG A 44 -20.02 9.34 8.43
CA ARG A 44 -20.15 10.27 9.58
C ARG A 44 -20.83 11.58 9.20
N ASP A 45 -20.77 11.96 7.92
CA ASP A 45 -21.36 13.19 7.42
C ASP A 45 -22.90 13.04 7.24
N PRO A 46 -23.71 13.90 7.90
CA PRO A 46 -25.17 13.92 7.75
C PRO A 46 -25.65 14.05 6.29
N GLU A 47 -24.86 14.65 5.38
CA GLU A 47 -25.16 14.80 3.95
C GLU A 47 -25.44 13.43 3.29
N PHE A 48 -24.78 12.38 3.77
CA PHE A 48 -24.86 11.03 3.21
C PHE A 48 -25.80 10.10 3.98
N ALA A 49 -26.61 10.61 4.92
CA ALA A 49 -27.52 9.80 5.70
C ALA A 49 -28.46 8.92 4.83
N SER A 50 -28.88 9.42 3.67
CA SER A 50 -29.73 8.70 2.71
C SER A 50 -29.05 7.50 2.03
N VAL A 51 -27.72 7.48 1.97
CA VAL A 51 -26.91 6.40 1.37
C VAL A 51 -26.09 5.62 2.39
N LYS A 52 -26.32 5.86 3.69
CA LYS A 52 -25.56 5.24 4.79
C LYS A 52 -25.53 3.72 4.72
N HIS A 53 -26.67 3.09 4.41
CA HIS A 53 -26.74 1.64 4.27
C HIS A 53 -25.88 1.11 3.10
N SER A 54 -25.83 1.86 1.99
CA SER A 54 -24.97 1.52 0.85
C SER A 54 -23.49 1.68 1.19
N LEU A 55 -23.12 2.71 1.95
CA LEU A 55 -21.75 2.91 2.44
C LEU A 55 -21.30 1.78 3.38
N GLU A 56 -22.18 1.31 4.27
CA GLU A 56 -21.89 0.16 5.14
C GLU A 56 -21.59 -1.11 4.33
N ASN A 57 -22.35 -1.34 3.26
CA ASN A 57 -22.11 -2.47 2.37
C ASN A 57 -20.80 -2.30 1.59
N ALA A 58 -20.47 -1.09 1.14
CA ALA A 58 -19.19 -0.80 0.49
C ALA A 58 -18.01 -1.07 1.44
N LEU A 59 -18.07 -0.60 2.68
CA LEU A 59 -17.05 -0.84 3.70
C LEU A 59 -16.84 -2.34 3.99
N LYS A 60 -17.91 -3.13 4.07
CA LYS A 60 -17.81 -4.61 4.20
C LYS A 60 -17.09 -5.25 3.03
N VAL A 61 -17.36 -4.77 1.81
CA VAL A 61 -16.68 -5.25 0.60
C VAL A 61 -15.20 -4.87 0.63
N LEU A 62 -14.87 -3.63 0.98
CA LEU A 62 -13.47 -3.19 1.13
C LEU A 62 -12.72 -4.02 2.18
N ALA A 63 -13.32 -4.26 3.35
CA ALA A 63 -12.70 -5.08 4.40
C ALA A 63 -12.37 -6.49 3.89
N LYS A 64 -13.27 -7.11 3.10
CA LYS A 64 -13.03 -8.41 2.47
C LYS A 64 -11.84 -8.38 1.50
N TYR A 65 -11.72 -7.32 0.70
CA TYR A 65 -10.60 -7.19 -0.23
C TYR A 65 -9.29 -6.84 0.47
N TYR A 66 -9.34 -6.06 1.55
CA TYR A 66 -8.19 -5.78 2.40
C TYR A 66 -7.62 -7.05 3.02
N GLN A 67 -8.47 -7.88 3.63
CA GLN A 67 -8.05 -9.18 4.19
C GLN A 67 -7.38 -10.09 3.14
N LYS A 68 -7.90 -10.10 1.91
CA LYS A 68 -7.28 -10.86 0.82
C LYS A 68 -5.93 -10.28 0.40
N ALA A 69 -5.82 -8.95 0.35
CA ALA A 69 -4.58 -8.28 -0.02
C ALA A 69 -3.50 -8.49 1.05
N ASP A 70 -3.88 -8.42 2.33
CA ASP A 70 -3.02 -8.62 3.49
C ASP A 70 -2.52 -10.08 3.59
N ALA A 71 -3.38 -11.06 3.28
CA ALA A 71 -3.00 -12.47 3.24
C ALA A 71 -1.96 -12.80 2.15
N MET A 72 -1.80 -11.96 1.13
CA MET A 72 -0.83 -12.15 0.05
C MET A 72 0.46 -11.41 0.36
N SER A 73 1.50 -12.16 0.73
CA SER A 73 2.82 -11.61 1.07
C SER A 73 3.42 -10.73 -0.03
N THR A 74 3.13 -11.00 -1.31
CA THR A 74 3.57 -10.18 -2.44
C THR A 74 3.18 -8.70 -2.30
N ASN A 75 1.98 -8.41 -1.81
CA ASN A 75 1.52 -7.03 -1.63
C ASN A 75 2.34 -6.30 -0.55
N ILE A 76 2.73 -7.03 0.49
CA ILE A 76 3.53 -6.53 1.60
C ILE A 76 4.98 -6.33 1.17
N VAL A 77 5.58 -7.34 0.54
CA VAL A 77 6.96 -7.29 0.05
C VAL A 77 7.14 -6.17 -0.97
N THR A 78 6.21 -6.00 -1.93
CA THR A 78 6.30 -4.92 -2.92
C THR A 78 6.16 -3.53 -2.31
N LEU A 79 5.41 -3.38 -1.21
CA LEU A 79 5.29 -2.14 -0.46
C LEU A 79 6.63 -1.75 0.20
N VAL A 80 7.32 -2.73 0.81
CA VAL A 80 8.65 -2.55 1.43
C VAL A 80 9.70 -2.17 0.41
N LEU A 81 9.67 -2.84 -0.75
CA LEU A 81 10.64 -2.65 -1.81
C LEU A 81 10.50 -1.29 -2.51
N ASN A 82 9.37 -0.61 -2.37
CA ASN A 82 9.18 0.71 -2.96
C ASN A 82 9.99 1.78 -2.21
N PRO A 83 11.03 2.38 -2.81
CA PRO A 83 11.89 3.35 -2.13
C PRO A 83 11.18 4.65 -1.73
N GLY A 84 10.02 4.98 -2.33
CA GLY A 84 9.26 6.20 -2.03
C GLY A 84 8.31 6.10 -0.83
N ILE A 85 8.08 4.88 -0.31
CA ILE A 85 7.14 4.60 0.79
C ILE A 85 7.81 3.77 1.88
N LYS A 86 8.71 2.89 1.42
CA LYS A 86 9.73 2.06 2.06
C LYS A 86 9.43 1.57 3.47
N MET A 87 9.54 2.46 4.46
CA MET A 87 9.46 2.11 5.88
C MET A 87 8.59 3.05 6.69
N GLU A 88 8.28 4.24 6.19
CA GLU A 88 7.55 5.23 6.98
C GLU A 88 6.07 4.86 7.09
N TYR A 89 5.48 4.36 6.00
CA TYR A 89 4.13 3.81 6.03
C TYR A 89 4.03 2.59 6.95
N ILE A 90 5.02 1.69 6.87
CA ILE A 90 5.04 0.48 7.69
C ILE A 90 5.22 0.81 9.16
N LYS A 91 6.11 1.75 9.51
CA LYS A 91 6.27 2.23 10.89
C LYS A 91 5.03 2.95 11.42
N ALA A 92 4.33 3.69 10.55
CA ALA A 92 3.16 4.47 10.95
C ALA A 92 1.91 3.60 11.14
N ASN A 93 1.75 2.56 10.35
CA ASN A 93 0.52 1.76 10.34
C ASN A 93 0.69 0.39 11.00
N TRP A 94 1.88 -0.22 10.94
CA TRP A 94 2.11 -1.61 11.32
C TRP A 94 3.17 -1.76 12.42
N SER A 95 3.03 -2.77 13.27
CA SER A 95 4.03 -3.03 14.32
C SER A 95 5.31 -3.60 13.72
N PHE A 96 6.46 -3.05 14.13
CA PHE A 96 7.77 -3.48 13.63
C PHE A 96 8.06 -4.96 13.93
N PHE A 97 7.51 -5.49 15.02
CA PHE A 97 7.65 -6.89 15.42
C PHE A 97 6.96 -7.85 14.44
N VAL A 98 5.68 -7.60 14.12
CA VAL A 98 4.92 -8.41 13.16
C VAL A 98 5.54 -8.31 11.76
N PHE A 99 5.99 -7.12 11.40
CA PHE A 99 6.64 -6.86 10.12
C PHE A 99 7.98 -7.60 9.97
N GLY A 100 8.86 -7.54 11.00
CA GLY A 100 10.16 -8.20 10.96
C GLY A 100 10.04 -9.71 10.77
N TRP A 101 9.20 -10.36 11.57
CA TRP A 101 8.96 -11.80 11.45
C TRP A 101 8.39 -12.19 10.07
N LEU A 102 7.45 -11.41 9.53
CA LEU A 102 6.88 -11.66 8.22
C LEU A 102 7.93 -11.56 7.11
N MET A 103 8.81 -10.56 7.18
CA MET A 103 9.89 -10.39 6.21
C MET A 103 10.90 -11.53 6.30
N ASP A 104 11.35 -11.88 7.50
CA ASP A 104 12.28 -12.99 7.70
C ASP A 104 11.69 -14.29 7.13
N SER A 105 10.44 -14.61 7.48
CA SER A 105 9.75 -15.79 6.96
C SER A 105 9.63 -15.80 5.43
N GLN A 106 9.37 -14.65 4.80
CA GLN A 106 9.26 -14.59 3.33
C GLN A 106 10.61 -14.73 2.66
N PHE A 107 11.65 -14.06 3.16
CA PHE A 107 12.98 -14.14 2.58
C PHE A 107 13.63 -15.51 2.80
N ASP A 108 13.39 -16.16 3.94
CA ASP A 108 13.84 -17.53 4.21
C ASP A 108 13.26 -18.53 3.21
N CYS A 109 12.00 -18.36 2.77
CA CYS A 109 11.41 -19.20 1.73
C CYS A 109 12.09 -19.05 0.35
N TYR A 110 12.78 -17.93 0.11
CA TYR A 110 13.56 -17.69 -1.12
C TYR A 110 15.06 -17.90 -0.92
N HIS A 111 15.53 -18.16 0.29
CA HIS A 111 16.93 -18.43 0.58
C HIS A 111 17.28 -19.85 0.12
N PHE A 112 17.98 -19.96 -1.01
CA PHE A 112 18.60 -21.20 -1.43
C PHE A 112 20.04 -21.24 -0.89
N ASP A 113 20.37 -22.26 -0.10
CA ASP A 113 21.76 -22.47 0.33
C ASP A 113 22.62 -22.72 -0.91
N THR A 114 23.47 -21.74 -1.25
CA THR A 114 24.46 -21.86 -2.33
C THR A 114 25.65 -22.74 -1.95
N SER A 115 25.50 -23.61 -0.95
CA SER A 115 26.54 -24.54 -0.50
C SER A 115 26.59 -25.84 -1.28
N GLN A 116 26.31 -25.81 -2.59
CA GLN A 116 26.78 -26.86 -3.52
C GLN A 116 27.28 -26.24 -4.84
N GLY A 117 28.56 -25.86 -4.82
CA GLY A 117 29.49 -26.00 -5.94
C GLY A 117 29.36 -25.01 -7.11
N ASN A 118 30.13 -23.91 -7.07
CA ASN A 118 31.34 -23.73 -7.88
C ASN A 118 31.90 -22.30 -7.77
N LYS A 119 33.23 -22.20 -7.72
CA LYS A 119 34.01 -20.95 -7.81
C LYS A 119 33.66 -20.16 -9.07
N ALA A 120 33.33 -18.87 -8.94
CA ALA A 120 33.69 -17.85 -9.92
C ALA A 120 33.51 -16.42 -9.35
N GLU A 121 34.65 -15.74 -9.28
CA GLU A 121 34.91 -14.30 -9.48
C GLU A 121 33.99 -13.21 -8.90
N SER A 122 34.64 -12.41 -8.05
CA SER A 122 34.24 -11.07 -7.65
C SER A 122 34.14 -10.14 -8.88
N MET A 123 32.94 -9.60 -9.12
CA MET A 123 32.78 -8.37 -9.89
C MET A 123 32.06 -7.34 -9.02
N THR A 124 32.78 -6.29 -8.67
CA THR A 124 32.24 -5.07 -8.06
C THR A 124 31.26 -4.39 -9.02
N ALA A 125 29.97 -4.36 -8.67
CA ALA A 125 28.96 -3.61 -9.40
C ALA A 125 28.92 -2.14 -8.94
N PRO A 126 28.90 -1.15 -9.85
CA PRO A 126 28.81 0.26 -9.48
C PRO A 126 27.38 0.63 -9.01
N LYS A 127 27.30 1.52 -8.01
CA LYS A 127 26.04 2.06 -7.48
C LYS A 127 25.25 2.77 -8.59
N ALA A 128 24.11 2.20 -8.99
CA ALA A 128 23.15 2.87 -9.85
C ALA A 128 22.35 3.94 -9.05
N PRO A 129 22.16 5.15 -9.59
CA PRO A 129 21.31 6.16 -8.95
C PRO A 129 19.84 5.74 -9.00
N SER A 130 19.11 6.01 -7.91
CA SER A 130 17.70 5.64 -7.74
C SER A 130 16.80 6.44 -8.71
N PRO A 131 15.94 5.78 -9.52
CA PRO A 131 15.24 6.45 -10.62
C PRO A 131 13.87 7.03 -10.26
N VAL A 132 13.40 6.95 -9.01
CA VAL A 132 11.98 7.21 -8.73
C VAL A 132 11.75 8.64 -8.26
N LYS A 133 11.31 9.52 -9.16
CA LYS A 133 10.59 10.76 -8.80
C LYS A 133 9.29 10.34 -8.08
N ALA A 134 9.11 10.81 -6.83
CA ALA A 134 7.86 10.68 -6.11
C ALA A 134 6.72 11.29 -6.95
N GLY A 135 5.90 10.42 -7.54
CA GLY A 135 4.87 10.79 -8.49
C GLY A 135 3.66 11.41 -7.81
N SER A 136 3.20 12.54 -8.36
CA SER A 136 1.86 13.11 -8.18
C SER A 136 0.81 12.09 -8.65
N GLY A 137 0.22 11.35 -7.72
CA GLY A 137 -0.82 10.36 -8.00
C GLY A 137 -1.95 10.38 -6.96
N TYR A 138 -3.04 9.67 -7.24
CA TYR A 138 -4.13 9.49 -6.28
C TYR A 138 -3.61 8.96 -4.93
N GLY A 139 -4.04 9.55 -3.82
CA GLY A 139 -3.58 9.19 -2.47
C GLY A 139 -2.16 9.61 -2.10
N SER A 140 -1.38 10.20 -3.02
CA SER A 140 0.01 10.62 -2.74
C SER A 140 0.09 11.75 -1.69
N SER A 141 -0.87 12.67 -1.70
CA SER A 141 -0.99 13.75 -0.71
C SER A 141 -1.37 13.23 0.67
N TRP A 142 -2.26 12.25 0.74
CA TRP A 142 -2.63 11.59 2.00
C TRP A 142 -1.48 10.76 2.56
N LEU A 143 -0.80 9.97 1.72
CA LEU A 143 0.42 9.24 2.10
C LEU A 143 1.47 10.18 2.69
N ALA A 144 1.73 11.32 2.05
CA ALA A 144 2.65 12.33 2.55
C ALA A 144 2.19 12.98 3.87
N ALA A 145 0.87 13.18 4.05
CA ALA A 145 0.30 13.75 5.27
C ALA A 145 0.34 12.77 6.45
N SER A 146 0.04 11.49 6.22
CA SER A 146 0.10 10.43 7.25
C SER A 146 1.52 10.24 7.77
N VAL A 147 2.51 10.29 6.87
CA VAL A 147 3.94 10.28 7.22
C VAL A 147 4.30 11.49 8.10
N LYS A 148 3.92 12.70 7.70
CA LYS A 148 4.22 13.93 8.47
C LYS A 148 3.55 13.97 9.84
N LYS A 149 2.31 13.50 9.94
CA LYS A 149 1.56 13.44 11.20
C LYS A 149 2.21 12.49 12.21
N SER A 150 2.73 11.36 11.74
CA SER A 150 3.49 10.41 12.57
C SER A 150 4.80 11.02 13.10
N LEU A 151 5.52 11.77 12.26
CA LEU A 151 6.77 12.43 12.63
C LEU A 151 6.59 13.60 13.64
N ALA A 152 5.44 14.27 13.63
CA ALA A 152 5.13 15.37 14.54
C ALA A 152 4.64 14.92 15.93
N SER A 153 4.39 13.61 16.11
CA SER A 153 4.00 13.01 17.39
C SER A 153 5.15 12.32 18.13
N GLN A 154 6.40 12.50 17.66
CA GLN A 154 7.64 12.16 18.38
C GLN A 154 8.25 13.41 19.01
#